data_AF-A0A6C0AJG0-F1
#
_entry.id   AF-A0A6C0AJG0-F1
#
_cell.length_a   1.000
_cell.length_b   1.000
_cell.length_c   1.000
_cell.angle_alpha   90.00
_cell.angle_beta   90.00
_cell.angle_gamma   90.00
#
_symmetry.space_group_name_H-M   'P 1'
#
loop_
_entity.id
_entity.type
_entity.pdbx_description
1 polymer ?
#
loop_
_entity_poly.entity_id
_entity_poly.type
_entity_poly.pdbx_seq_one_letter_code
_entity_poly.pdbx_strand_id
1 'polypeptide(L)'
;MATSTIIPSENLDINRVMIGEIRPNKAGGKTVPVKYNGQALQVRIPRIYYPAGVVVREDEKSGQRNYTMLASLKGCDSYAKERSTDGSEVGQFYNFLLDLTEKVIQHSIVNSGKWFGKTKSEPVLRETMKPILTPSVEKVNGEWVPNGKYPPSLRMKISIWDGQVGMDAVDANGGVIELTESNLEQVFAKRIEARMVITPSIYVTGTGFGVTWRVVHAKVFPPSRVGAKAAFADIKEPDEPVADKEENIDLPVTEEQDAEAHADENEPKARAATPPAAAPAAAPPTQKKRKSQAVS
;
A
#
# COMPACT_ATOMS: atom_id res chain seq x y z
N MET A 1 8.19 13.45 -22.03
CA MET A 1 7.75 12.91 -20.73
C MET A 1 8.87 13.21 -19.74
N ALA A 2 8.64 14.01 -18.71
CA ALA A 2 9.68 14.25 -17.70
C ALA A 2 9.89 12.94 -16.92
N THR A 3 11.07 12.35 -17.03
CA THR A 3 11.45 11.15 -16.28
C THR A 3 11.40 11.48 -14.79
N SER A 4 10.58 10.78 -14.02
CA SER A 4 10.53 10.96 -12.57
C SER A 4 11.86 10.53 -11.98
N THR A 5 12.51 11.40 -11.20
CA THR A 5 13.78 11.05 -10.54
C THR A 5 13.52 10.05 -9.42
N ILE A 6 14.16 8.88 -9.48
CA ILE A 6 14.11 7.86 -8.42
C ILE A 6 15.12 8.25 -7.34
N ILE A 7 14.65 8.49 -6.12
CA ILE A 7 15.48 8.90 -4.99
C ILE A 7 15.81 7.66 -4.13
N PRO A 8 17.10 7.32 -3.92
CA PRO A 8 17.49 6.30 -2.96
C PRO A 8 17.05 6.69 -1.54
N SER A 9 16.67 5.71 -0.74
CA SER A 9 16.15 5.95 0.61
C SER A 9 17.11 6.74 1.52
N GLU A 10 18.42 6.52 1.38
CA GLU A 10 19.50 7.24 2.09
C GLU A 10 19.55 8.75 1.78
N ASN A 11 19.08 9.14 0.59
CA ASN A 11 19.13 10.52 0.11
C ASN A 11 17.80 11.26 0.30
N LEU A 12 16.84 10.64 0.99
CA LEU A 12 15.57 11.27 1.27
C LEU A 12 15.73 12.38 2.30
N ASP A 13 15.12 13.52 1.99
CA ASP A 13 15.05 14.66 2.88
C ASP A 13 13.59 15.10 2.93
N ILE A 14 13.01 15.06 4.13
CA ILE A 14 11.62 15.44 4.35
C ILE A 14 11.33 16.89 3.96
N ASN A 15 12.33 17.79 4.03
CA ASN A 15 12.15 19.21 3.70
C ASN A 15 11.89 19.42 2.21
N ARG A 16 12.40 18.53 1.36
CA ARG A 16 12.20 18.54 -0.10
C ARG A 16 10.88 17.94 -0.53
N VAL A 17 10.15 17.28 0.39
CA VAL A 17 8.81 16.76 0.13
C VAL A 17 7.79 17.89 0.09
N MET A 18 6.99 17.92 -0.96
CA MET A 18 5.87 18.83 -1.13
C MET A 18 4.56 18.05 -1.27
N ILE A 19 3.55 18.46 -0.51
CA ILE A 19 2.19 17.93 -0.61
C ILE A 19 1.41 18.86 -1.53
N GLY A 20 0.86 18.30 -2.61
CA GLY A 20 0.16 19.07 -3.63
C GLY A 20 -1.29 19.41 -3.25
N GLU A 21 -2.04 19.82 -4.27
CA GLU A 21 -3.46 20.14 -4.10
C GLU A 21 -4.35 18.89 -4.17
N ILE A 22 -5.44 18.93 -3.41
CA ILE A 22 -6.43 17.85 -3.38
C ILE A 22 -7.24 17.78 -4.67
N ARG A 23 -7.46 16.57 -5.17
CA ARG A 23 -8.18 16.29 -6.41
C ARG A 23 -9.14 15.12 -6.22
N PRO A 24 -10.34 15.13 -6.82
CA PRO A 24 -11.22 13.96 -6.82
C PRO A 24 -10.55 12.78 -7.54
N ASN A 25 -10.81 11.56 -7.09
CA ASN A 25 -10.36 10.34 -7.76
C ASN A 25 -11.53 9.60 -8.42
N LYS A 26 -11.22 8.61 -9.28
CA LYS A 26 -12.23 7.80 -9.98
C LYS A 26 -13.10 6.95 -9.05
N ALA A 27 -12.62 6.66 -7.84
CA ALA A 27 -13.30 5.84 -6.84
C ALA A 27 -14.21 6.65 -5.89
N GLY A 28 -14.50 7.92 -6.21
CA GLY A 28 -15.37 8.79 -5.40
C GLY A 28 -14.72 9.35 -4.13
N GLY A 29 -13.44 9.07 -3.89
CA GLY A 29 -12.62 9.68 -2.86
C GLY A 29 -11.84 10.89 -3.37
N LYS A 30 -10.95 11.41 -2.53
CA LYS A 30 -10.01 12.47 -2.91
C LYS A 30 -8.58 11.97 -2.77
N THR A 31 -7.68 12.51 -3.58
CA THR A 31 -6.25 12.21 -3.59
C THR A 31 -5.44 13.47 -3.54
N VAL A 32 -4.28 13.41 -2.90
CA VAL A 32 -3.31 14.51 -2.85
C VAL A 32 -1.96 13.97 -3.30
N PRO A 33 -1.37 14.52 -4.39
CA PRO A 33 -0.10 14.03 -4.89
C PRO A 33 1.04 14.43 -3.96
N VAL A 34 2.00 13.53 -3.78
CA VAL A 34 3.24 13.79 -3.04
C VAL A 34 4.37 13.98 -4.05
N LYS A 35 5.09 15.08 -3.89
CA LYS A 35 6.18 15.50 -4.78
C LYS A 35 7.49 15.62 -4.02
N TYR A 36 8.60 15.52 -4.76
CA TYR A 36 9.94 15.77 -4.27
C TYR A 36 10.67 16.63 -5.30
N ASN A 37 11.17 17.80 -4.88
CA ASN A 37 11.78 18.80 -5.79
C ASN A 37 10.93 19.11 -7.04
N GLY A 38 9.59 19.13 -6.89
CA GLY A 38 8.64 19.51 -7.94
C GLY A 38 8.15 18.35 -8.82
N GLN A 39 8.83 17.20 -8.77
CA GLN A 39 8.45 15.97 -9.49
C GLN A 39 7.69 15.01 -8.59
N ALA A 40 7.02 14.00 -9.16
CA ALA A 40 6.36 12.96 -8.37
C ALA A 40 7.39 12.21 -7.52
N LEU A 41 7.10 11.96 -6.24
CA LEU A 41 8.03 11.25 -5.38
C LEU A 41 8.07 9.76 -5.79
N GLN A 42 9.26 9.29 -6.15
CA GLN A 42 9.58 7.88 -6.30
C GLN A 42 10.78 7.55 -5.43
N VAL A 43 10.62 6.56 -4.57
CA VAL A 43 11.62 6.15 -3.58
C VAL A 43 12.12 4.77 -3.94
N ARG A 44 13.43 4.60 -4.11
CA ARG A 44 14.08 3.29 -4.10
C ARG A 44 14.38 2.90 -2.67
N ILE A 45 13.64 1.91 -2.16
CA ILE A 45 13.78 1.43 -0.79
C ILE A 45 14.92 0.39 -0.67
N PRO A 46 15.44 0.16 0.54
CA PRO A 46 16.49 -0.83 0.80
C PRO A 46 16.08 -2.25 0.39
N ARG A 47 17.03 -3.19 0.47
CA ARG A 47 16.70 -4.61 0.40
C ARG A 47 15.95 -4.99 1.68
N ILE A 48 14.66 -5.25 1.57
CA ILE A 48 13.77 -5.54 2.71
C ILE A 48 13.18 -6.94 2.56
N TYR A 49 12.91 -7.57 3.70
CA TYR A 49 12.24 -8.86 3.81
C TYR A 49 10.71 -8.73 3.78
N TYR A 50 10.06 -9.61 3.03
CA TYR A 50 8.62 -9.66 2.83
C TYR A 50 8.08 -11.01 3.32
N PRO A 51 7.66 -11.12 4.60
CA PRO A 51 7.30 -12.41 5.20
C PRO A 51 6.16 -13.11 4.47
N ALA A 52 5.12 -12.36 4.12
CA ALA A 52 3.92 -12.90 3.49
C ALA A 52 3.99 -12.94 1.94
N GLY A 53 5.02 -12.36 1.32
CA GLY A 53 5.02 -12.16 -0.13
C GLY A 53 3.90 -11.23 -0.58
N VAL A 54 3.32 -11.51 -1.75
CA VAL A 54 2.06 -10.92 -2.22
C VAL A 54 0.88 -11.56 -1.49
N VAL A 55 0.03 -10.71 -0.92
CA VAL A 55 -1.25 -11.06 -0.32
C VAL A 55 -2.36 -10.58 -1.25
N VAL A 56 -3.14 -11.52 -1.77
CA VAL A 56 -4.30 -11.26 -2.62
C VAL A 56 -5.56 -11.27 -1.77
N ARG A 57 -6.41 -10.27 -1.93
CA ARG A 57 -7.74 -10.20 -1.31
C ARG A 57 -8.77 -9.87 -2.37
N GLU A 58 -9.86 -10.63 -2.40
CA GLU A 58 -10.98 -10.34 -3.29
C GLU A 58 -12.01 -9.50 -2.55
N ASP A 59 -12.41 -8.37 -3.14
CA ASP A 59 -13.52 -7.57 -2.62
C ASP A 59 -14.84 -8.24 -2.99
N GLU A 60 -15.55 -8.76 -1.99
CA GLU A 60 -16.84 -9.45 -2.13
C GLU A 60 -17.89 -8.65 -2.91
N LYS A 61 -17.79 -7.32 -2.95
CA LYS A 61 -18.78 -6.46 -3.63
C LYS A 61 -18.46 -6.19 -5.09
N SER A 62 -17.18 -6.01 -5.39
CA SER A 62 -16.73 -5.60 -6.72
C SER A 62 -16.12 -6.75 -7.52
N GLY A 63 -15.80 -7.87 -6.86
CA GLY A 63 -15.03 -8.98 -7.43
C GLY A 63 -13.58 -8.60 -7.75
N GLN A 64 -13.14 -7.39 -7.37
CA GLN A 64 -11.79 -6.92 -7.68
C GLN A 64 -10.77 -7.53 -6.72
N ARG A 65 -9.66 -7.99 -7.29
CA ARG A 65 -8.52 -8.49 -6.52
C ARG A 65 -7.56 -7.37 -6.16
N ASN A 66 -7.29 -7.24 -4.86
CA ASN A 66 -6.33 -6.32 -4.28
C ASN A 66 -5.03 -7.05 -3.97
N TYR A 67 -3.94 -6.58 -4.57
CA TYR A 67 -2.61 -7.15 -4.40
C TYR A 67 -1.80 -6.26 -3.47
N THR A 68 -1.40 -6.80 -2.32
CA THR A 68 -0.66 -6.05 -1.31
C THR A 68 0.61 -6.76 -0.87
N MET A 69 1.62 -6.00 -0.50
CA MET A 69 2.87 -6.49 0.07
C MET A 69 3.17 -5.76 1.36
N LEU A 70 3.75 -6.50 2.32
CA LEU A 70 4.14 -5.97 3.62
C LEU A 70 5.66 -6.06 3.75
N ALA A 71 6.33 -4.91 3.70
CA ALA A 71 7.76 -4.80 3.97
C ALA A 71 8.00 -4.77 5.48
N SER A 72 8.82 -5.69 6.00
CA SER A 72 9.17 -5.74 7.42
C SER A 72 10.42 -4.89 7.72
N LEU A 73 10.27 -3.83 8.52
CA LEU A 73 11.36 -2.92 8.87
C LEU A 73 12.11 -3.42 10.10
N LYS A 74 12.76 -4.58 9.96
CA LYS A 74 13.56 -5.21 11.02
C LYS A 74 14.67 -4.27 11.50
N GLY A 75 14.90 -4.24 12.81
CA GLY A 75 15.91 -3.38 13.45
C GLY A 75 15.37 -2.00 13.89
N CYS A 76 14.14 -1.66 13.52
CA CYS A 76 13.45 -0.45 13.99
C CYS A 76 12.55 -0.76 15.20
N ASP A 77 12.05 0.28 15.88
CA ASP A 77 11.13 0.12 17.00
C ASP A 77 9.84 -0.62 16.60
N SER A 78 9.59 -1.76 17.26
CA SER A 78 8.43 -2.64 17.02
C SER A 78 7.08 -1.94 17.17
N TYR A 79 7.01 -0.84 17.93
CA TYR A 79 5.79 -0.06 18.13
C TYR A 79 5.62 1.10 17.15
N ALA A 80 6.59 1.33 16.24
CA ALA A 80 6.60 2.43 15.30
C ALA A 80 6.52 3.84 15.94
N LYS A 81 7.12 4.02 17.12
CA LYS A 81 7.11 5.28 17.89
C LYS A 81 8.48 5.93 17.95
N GLU A 82 9.50 5.17 18.28
CA GLU A 82 10.85 5.69 18.51
C GLU A 82 11.68 5.68 17.24
N ARG A 83 12.50 6.73 17.04
CA ARG A 83 13.39 6.82 15.87
C ARG A 83 14.46 5.72 15.91
N SER A 84 14.85 5.22 14.74
CA SER A 84 16.03 4.36 14.64
C SER A 84 17.31 5.17 14.84
N THR A 85 18.27 4.58 15.55
CA THR A 85 19.61 5.14 15.85
C THR A 85 20.75 4.30 15.30
N ASP A 86 20.45 3.19 14.62
CA ASP A 86 21.44 2.22 14.12
C ASP A 86 22.23 2.69 12.88
N GLY A 87 21.78 3.78 12.24
CA GLY A 87 22.39 4.34 11.03
C GLY A 87 22.17 3.51 9.75
N SER A 88 21.39 2.43 9.81
CA SER A 88 21.18 1.53 8.66
C SER A 88 20.30 2.17 7.58
N GLU A 89 20.37 1.66 6.35
CA GLU A 89 19.50 2.10 5.23
C GLU A 89 18.01 1.96 5.61
N VAL A 90 17.66 0.86 6.28
CA VAL A 90 16.31 0.57 6.77
C VAL A 90 15.91 1.56 7.86
N GLY A 91 16.80 1.85 8.82
CA GLY A 91 16.57 2.82 9.89
C GLY A 91 16.36 4.26 9.37
N GLN A 92 17.15 4.68 8.39
CA GLN A 92 17.00 5.98 7.73
C GLN A 92 15.66 6.07 6.99
N PHE A 93 15.29 5.04 6.23
CA PHE A 93 14.00 4.98 5.56
C PHE A 93 12.83 5.00 6.56
N TYR A 94 12.92 4.22 7.64
CA TYR A 94 11.95 4.20 8.72
C TYR A 94 11.75 5.60 9.34
N ASN A 95 12.84 6.29 9.65
CA ASN A 95 12.81 7.64 10.19
C ASN A 95 12.13 8.63 9.23
N PHE A 96 12.40 8.52 7.93
CA PHE A 96 11.71 9.32 6.91
C PHE A 96 10.20 9.05 6.88
N LEU A 97 9.75 7.81 7.07
CA LEU A 97 8.32 7.48 7.11
C LEU A 97 7.62 8.07 8.34
N LEU A 98 8.30 8.14 9.48
CA LEU A 98 7.81 8.86 10.67
C LEU A 98 7.67 10.36 10.37
N ASP A 99 8.70 10.97 9.78
CA ASP A 99 8.69 12.39 9.42
C ASP A 99 7.62 12.72 8.37
N LEU A 100 7.42 11.82 7.41
CA LEU A 100 6.36 11.95 6.41
C LEU A 100 4.97 11.89 7.04
N THR A 101 4.78 11.01 8.02
CA THR A 101 3.51 10.92 8.76
C THR A 101 3.19 12.25 9.43
N GLU A 102 4.15 12.83 10.17
CA GLU A 102 3.96 14.11 10.84
C GLU A 102 3.72 15.25 9.83
N LYS A 103 4.49 15.29 8.73
CA LYS A 103 4.31 16.30 7.68
C LYS A 103 2.92 16.23 7.04
N VAL A 104 2.38 15.03 6.82
CA VAL A 104 1.02 14.83 6.27
C VAL A 104 -0.04 15.30 7.28
N ILE A 105 0.12 15.01 8.57
CA ILE A 105 -0.78 15.49 9.62
C ILE A 105 -0.78 17.02 9.66
N GLN A 106 0.39 17.65 9.75
CA GLN A 106 0.50 19.12 9.77
C GLN A 106 -0.13 19.77 8.54
N HIS A 107 0.13 19.21 7.36
CA HIS A 107 -0.48 19.72 6.13
C HIS A 107 -2.00 19.55 6.10
N SER A 108 -2.52 18.46 6.69
CA SER A 108 -3.96 18.22 6.79
C SER A 108 -4.67 19.16 7.76
N ILE A 109 -4.01 19.63 8.83
CA ILE A 109 -4.54 20.63 9.77
C ILE A 109 -4.79 21.93 9.02
N VAL A 110 -3.75 22.44 8.33
CA VAL A 110 -3.80 23.69 7.55
C VAL A 110 -4.85 23.62 6.44
N ASN A 111 -5.04 22.45 5.82
CA ASN A 111 -5.95 22.26 4.70
C ASN A 111 -7.26 21.57 5.06
N SER A 112 -7.59 21.45 6.35
CA SER A 112 -8.70 20.63 6.84
C SER A 112 -10.05 20.99 6.21
N GLY A 113 -10.33 22.28 6.04
CA GLY A 113 -11.53 22.76 5.34
C GLY A 113 -11.63 22.26 3.89
N LYS A 114 -10.54 22.26 3.13
CA LYS A 114 -10.52 21.77 1.73
C LYS A 114 -10.59 20.24 1.67
N TRP A 115 -9.88 19.57 2.58
CA TRP A 115 -9.78 18.11 2.61
C TRP A 115 -11.10 17.46 3.02
N PHE A 116 -11.66 17.93 4.13
CA PHE A 116 -12.81 17.31 4.79
C PHE A 116 -14.11 18.09 4.67
N GLY A 117 -14.09 19.27 4.03
CA GLY A 117 -15.26 20.17 3.92
C GLY A 117 -15.54 20.98 5.20
N LYS A 118 -14.77 20.76 6.27
CA LYS A 118 -14.87 21.47 7.55
C LYS A 118 -13.52 21.46 8.26
N THR A 119 -13.29 22.47 9.09
CA THR A 119 -12.11 22.51 9.96
C THR A 119 -12.19 21.38 10.98
N LYS A 120 -11.07 20.67 11.16
CA LYS A 120 -10.91 19.61 12.18
C LYS A 120 -9.77 20.01 13.11
N SER A 121 -9.90 19.67 14.39
CA SER A 121 -8.83 19.86 15.36
C SER A 121 -7.71 18.84 15.15
N GLU A 122 -6.51 19.18 15.59
CA GLU A 122 -5.34 18.30 15.50
C GLU A 122 -5.54 16.92 16.18
N PRO A 123 -6.10 16.81 17.40
CA PRO A 123 -6.33 15.50 18.02
C PRO A 123 -7.20 14.58 17.16
N VAL A 124 -8.27 15.13 16.58
CA VAL A 124 -9.17 14.38 15.67
C VAL A 124 -8.39 13.93 14.44
N LEU A 125 -7.55 14.78 13.85
CA LEU A 125 -6.78 14.41 12.66
C LEU A 125 -5.73 13.34 12.96
N ARG A 126 -5.08 13.38 14.12
CA ARG A 126 -4.13 12.34 14.56
C ARG A 126 -4.82 10.99 14.74
N GLU A 127 -6.02 10.98 15.32
CA GLU A 127 -6.81 9.75 15.49
C GLU A 127 -7.37 9.22 14.15
N THR A 128 -7.76 10.13 13.24
CA THR A 128 -8.35 9.75 11.95
C THR A 128 -7.30 9.39 10.89
N MET A 129 -6.04 9.78 11.08
CA MET A 129 -4.94 9.44 10.19
C MET A 129 -4.62 7.94 10.30
N LYS A 130 -4.57 7.25 9.17
CA LYS A 130 -4.04 5.88 9.13
C LYS A 130 -2.51 5.94 9.14
N PRO A 131 -1.85 5.35 10.15
CA PRO A 131 -0.39 5.35 10.24
C PRO A 131 0.26 4.74 8.99
N ILE A 132 1.37 5.32 8.54
CA ILE A 132 2.14 4.77 7.41
C ILE A 132 2.80 3.43 7.80
N LEU A 133 3.26 3.36 9.04
CA LEU A 133 3.87 2.19 9.65
C LEU A 133 2.86 1.49 10.56
N THR A 134 2.70 0.19 10.37
CA THR A 134 1.77 -0.61 11.18
C THR A 134 2.57 -1.53 12.10
N PRO A 135 2.51 -1.35 13.43
CA PRO A 135 3.12 -2.30 14.36
C PRO A 135 2.39 -3.64 14.34
N SER A 136 3.03 -4.67 14.86
CA SER A 136 2.35 -5.95 15.13
C SER A 136 1.24 -5.74 16.16
N VAL A 137 0.08 -6.34 15.92
CA VAL A 137 -1.12 -6.23 16.77
C VAL A 137 -1.63 -7.60 17.19
N GLU A 138 -2.28 -7.65 18.33
CA GLU A 138 -3.06 -8.81 18.78
C GLU A 138 -4.43 -8.37 19.28
N LYS A 139 -5.37 -9.31 19.30
CA LYS A 139 -6.74 -9.06 19.75
C LYS A 139 -6.84 -9.29 21.25
N VAL A 140 -6.89 -8.23 22.03
CA VAL A 140 -7.10 -8.26 23.49
C VAL A 140 -8.49 -7.70 23.78
N ASN A 141 -9.35 -8.49 24.44
CA ASN A 141 -10.72 -8.08 24.80
C ASN A 141 -11.57 -7.55 23.62
N GLY A 142 -11.30 -8.03 22.40
CA GLY A 142 -12.02 -7.60 21.20
C GLY A 142 -11.36 -6.43 20.44
N GLU A 143 -10.35 -5.78 21.02
CA GLU A 143 -9.63 -4.65 20.44
C GLU A 143 -8.25 -5.06 19.91
N TRP A 144 -7.84 -4.48 18.78
CA TRP A 144 -6.52 -4.70 18.21
C TRP A 144 -5.52 -3.76 18.87
N VAL A 145 -4.63 -4.32 19.69
CA VAL A 145 -3.63 -3.57 20.44
C VAL A 145 -2.23 -3.91 19.93
N PRO A 146 -1.34 -2.92 19.74
CA PRO A 146 0.05 -3.20 19.39
C PRO A 146 0.75 -4.06 20.43
N ASN A 147 1.33 -5.19 20.01
CA ASN A 147 2.01 -6.13 20.91
C ASN A 147 3.54 -6.13 20.75
N GLY A 148 4.07 -5.52 19.69
CA GLY A 148 5.52 -5.43 19.46
C GLY A 148 6.22 -6.76 19.12
N LYS A 149 5.46 -7.84 18.88
CA LYS A 149 5.99 -9.19 18.59
C LYS A 149 6.84 -9.24 17.32
N TYR A 150 6.45 -8.47 16.30
CA TYR A 150 7.15 -8.37 15.03
C TYR A 150 7.55 -6.93 14.70
N PRO A 151 8.59 -6.72 13.87
CA PRO A 151 8.96 -5.39 13.39
C PRO A 151 7.78 -4.70 12.69
N PRO A 152 7.73 -3.35 12.70
CA PRO A 152 6.65 -2.63 12.05
C PRO A 152 6.70 -2.85 10.53
N SER A 153 5.52 -2.85 9.92
CA SER A 153 5.36 -3.13 8.50
C SER A 153 4.96 -1.89 7.71
N LEU A 154 5.49 -1.78 6.49
CA LEU A 154 5.03 -0.83 5.48
C LEU A 154 4.17 -1.58 4.44
N ARG A 155 2.90 -1.17 4.31
CA ARG A 155 1.97 -1.72 3.31
C ARG A 155 2.13 -1.03 1.96
N MET A 156 2.31 -1.82 0.92
CA MET A 156 2.39 -1.38 -0.47
C MET A 156 1.36 -2.11 -1.32
N LYS A 157 0.85 -1.45 -2.36
CA LYS A 157 -0.10 -2.01 -3.33
C LYS A 157 0.59 -2.25 -4.67
N ILE A 158 0.26 -3.37 -5.31
CA ILE A 158 0.56 -3.61 -6.72
C ILE A 158 -0.70 -3.23 -7.48
N SER A 159 -0.60 -2.31 -8.43
CA SER A 159 -1.74 -1.92 -9.27
C SER A 159 -1.85 -2.84 -10.47
N ILE A 160 -3.07 -3.30 -10.78
CA ILE A 160 -3.40 -3.96 -12.03
C ILE A 160 -4.38 -3.06 -12.78
N TRP A 161 -4.04 -2.70 -14.01
CA TRP A 161 -4.85 -1.86 -14.88
C TRP A 161 -5.13 -2.63 -16.15
N ASP A 162 -6.41 -2.85 -16.47
CA ASP A 162 -6.84 -3.54 -17.69
C ASP A 162 -6.13 -4.90 -17.91
N GLY A 163 -5.94 -5.66 -16.82
CA GLY A 163 -5.25 -6.96 -16.81
C GLY A 163 -3.72 -6.89 -16.85
N GLN A 164 -3.13 -5.70 -16.94
CA GLN A 164 -1.68 -5.51 -16.93
C GLN A 164 -1.19 -5.12 -15.53
N VAL A 165 -0.14 -5.78 -15.08
CA VAL A 165 0.55 -5.42 -13.83
C VAL A 165 1.28 -4.10 -14.05
N GLY A 166 0.92 -3.07 -13.28
CA GLY A 166 1.49 -1.72 -13.36
C GLY A 166 2.87 -1.58 -12.71
N MET A 167 3.70 -2.63 -12.78
CA MET A 167 5.02 -2.72 -12.20
C MET A 167 5.92 -3.53 -13.14
N ASP A 168 7.21 -3.19 -13.19
CA ASP A 168 8.24 -4.01 -13.83
C ASP A 168 9.06 -4.75 -12.78
N ALA A 169 9.46 -6.00 -13.07
CA ALA A 169 10.33 -6.77 -12.18
C ALA A 169 11.57 -7.30 -12.90
N VAL A 170 12.67 -7.38 -12.14
CA VAL A 170 13.89 -8.06 -12.52
C VAL A 170 14.31 -9.06 -11.44
N ASP A 171 15.00 -10.11 -11.83
CA ASP A 171 15.59 -11.08 -10.90
C ASP A 171 16.85 -10.51 -10.20
N ALA A 172 17.51 -11.33 -9.38
CA ALA A 172 18.73 -10.95 -8.67
C ALA A 172 19.89 -10.58 -9.62
N ASN A 173 19.92 -11.16 -10.82
CA ASN A 173 20.95 -10.98 -11.85
C ASN A 173 20.61 -9.85 -12.84
N GLY A 174 19.41 -9.29 -12.79
CA GLY A 174 18.93 -8.25 -13.71
C GLY A 174 18.18 -8.78 -14.94
N GLY A 175 17.86 -10.07 -14.98
CA GLY A 175 16.98 -10.65 -15.98
C GLY A 175 15.55 -10.13 -15.79
N VAL A 176 14.89 -9.75 -16.88
CA VAL A 176 13.49 -9.26 -16.84
C VAL A 176 12.56 -10.41 -16.48
N ILE A 177 11.65 -10.16 -15.55
CA ILE A 177 10.57 -11.08 -15.19
C ILE A 177 9.28 -10.51 -15.78
N GLU A 178 8.65 -11.26 -16.70
CA GLU A 178 7.32 -10.91 -17.18
C GLU A 178 6.29 -11.11 -16.07
N LEU A 179 5.53 -10.06 -15.74
CA LEU A 179 4.53 -10.11 -14.68
C LEU A 179 3.13 -10.22 -15.29
N THR A 180 2.37 -11.20 -14.80
CA THR A 180 0.96 -11.39 -15.09
C THR A 180 0.19 -11.47 -13.78
N GLU A 181 -1.10 -11.19 -13.80
CA GLU A 181 -1.94 -11.33 -12.60
C GLU A 181 -1.83 -12.74 -11.98
N SER A 182 -1.71 -13.77 -12.81
CA SER A 182 -1.60 -15.17 -12.39
C SER A 182 -0.26 -15.57 -11.77
N ASN A 183 0.83 -14.86 -12.06
CA ASN A 183 2.17 -15.25 -11.61
C ASN A 183 2.70 -14.42 -10.43
N LEU A 184 1.97 -13.38 -10.00
CA LEU A 184 2.39 -12.49 -8.93
C LEU A 184 2.70 -13.22 -7.62
N GLU A 185 1.88 -14.19 -7.23
CA GLU A 185 2.08 -14.98 -6.01
C GLU A 185 3.31 -15.90 -6.10
N GLN A 186 3.69 -16.33 -7.31
CA GLN A 186 4.88 -17.14 -7.54
C GLN A 186 6.16 -16.28 -7.54
N VAL A 187 6.14 -15.16 -8.26
CA VAL A 187 7.30 -14.25 -8.36
C VAL A 187 7.56 -13.60 -7.00
N PHE A 188 6.51 -13.17 -6.31
CA PHE A 188 6.57 -12.56 -4.99
C PHE A 188 6.07 -13.53 -3.91
N ALA A 189 6.68 -14.71 -3.86
CA ALA A 189 6.36 -15.73 -2.88
C ALA A 189 6.61 -15.27 -1.42
N LYS A 190 6.12 -16.07 -0.47
CA LYS A 190 6.41 -15.87 0.95
C LYS A 190 7.92 -15.89 1.21
N ARG A 191 8.35 -15.09 2.19
CA ARG A 191 9.74 -15.02 2.68
C ARG A 191 10.78 -14.57 1.64
N ILE A 192 10.37 -13.80 0.64
CA ILE A 192 11.30 -13.18 -0.31
C ILE A 192 12.00 -11.98 0.31
N GLU A 193 13.11 -11.58 -0.29
CA GLU A 193 13.66 -10.25 -0.13
C GLU A 193 13.56 -9.49 -1.46
N ALA A 194 13.31 -8.19 -1.41
CA ALA A 194 13.26 -7.39 -2.62
C ALA A 194 13.77 -5.97 -2.37
N ARG A 195 14.28 -5.34 -3.43
CA ARG A 195 14.45 -3.89 -3.52
C ARG A 195 13.35 -3.35 -4.40
N MET A 196 12.67 -2.30 -3.99
CA MET A 196 11.54 -1.76 -4.73
C MET A 196 11.67 -0.26 -4.98
N VAL A 197 11.06 0.20 -6.06
CA VAL A 197 10.76 1.61 -6.28
C VAL A 197 9.29 1.82 -6.00
N ILE A 198 8.98 2.70 -5.06
CA ILE A 198 7.61 2.97 -4.62
C ILE A 198 7.23 4.43 -4.74
N THR A 199 5.95 4.69 -4.98
CA THR A 199 5.40 6.03 -5.08
C THR A 199 4.26 6.24 -4.06
N PRO A 200 4.30 7.30 -3.23
CA PRO A 200 3.24 7.61 -2.29
C PRO A 200 2.14 8.46 -2.93
N SER A 201 0.91 8.21 -2.53
CA SER A 201 -0.25 9.05 -2.82
C SER A 201 -1.10 9.16 -1.56
N ILE A 202 -1.40 10.39 -1.13
CA ILE A 202 -2.31 10.58 0.01
C ILE A 202 -3.73 10.35 -0.50
N TYR A 203 -4.52 9.59 0.24
CA TYR A 203 -5.95 9.48 0.03
C TYR A 203 -6.69 10.19 1.17
N VAL A 204 -7.82 10.78 0.84
CA VAL A 204 -8.73 11.44 1.79
C VAL A 204 -10.14 10.94 1.52
N THR A 205 -10.77 10.39 2.54
CA THR A 205 -12.16 9.91 2.54
C THR A 205 -12.97 10.66 3.59
N GLY A 206 -14.28 10.38 3.68
CA GLY A 206 -15.11 10.92 4.76
C GLY A 206 -14.72 10.39 6.14
N THR A 207 -14.18 9.17 6.21
CA THR A 207 -13.83 8.46 7.44
C THR A 207 -12.39 8.69 7.88
N GLY A 208 -11.50 9.18 7.01
CA GLY A 208 -10.11 9.44 7.36
C GLY A 208 -9.20 9.73 6.18
N PHE A 209 -7.91 9.64 6.42
CA PHE A 209 -6.89 9.89 5.41
C PHE A 209 -5.64 9.06 5.73
N GLY A 210 -4.77 8.89 4.74
CA GLY A 210 -3.58 8.07 4.86
C GLY A 210 -2.70 8.18 3.64
N VAL A 211 -1.58 7.45 3.64
CA VAL A 211 -0.68 7.37 2.48
C VAL A 211 -0.74 5.97 1.91
N THR A 212 -1.12 5.87 0.63
CA THR A 212 -1.01 4.62 -0.13
C THR A 212 0.31 4.62 -0.87
N TRP A 213 1.10 3.56 -0.68
CA TRP A 213 2.31 3.31 -1.45
C TRP A 213 2.02 2.33 -2.57
N ARG A 214 2.43 2.65 -3.79
CA ARG A 214 2.37 1.74 -4.94
C ARG A 214 3.76 1.35 -5.38
N VAL A 215 3.94 0.09 -5.74
CA VAL A 215 5.19 -0.40 -6.32
C VAL A 215 5.21 -0.10 -7.83
N VAL A 216 6.35 0.38 -8.32
CA VAL A 216 6.58 0.75 -9.73
C VAL A 216 7.65 -0.16 -10.35
N HIS A 217 8.72 -0.44 -9.62
CA HIS A 217 9.75 -1.39 -10.05
C HIS A 217 10.15 -2.30 -8.89
N ALA A 218 10.51 -3.54 -9.19
CA ALA A 218 10.99 -4.49 -8.21
C ALA A 218 12.24 -5.24 -8.70
N LYS A 219 13.21 -5.42 -7.81
CA LYS A 219 14.30 -6.38 -7.96
C LYS A 219 14.13 -7.47 -6.91
N VAL A 220 13.84 -8.68 -7.35
CA VAL A 220 13.43 -9.80 -6.50
C VAL A 220 14.61 -10.71 -6.20
N PHE A 221 14.77 -11.07 -4.92
CA PHE A 221 15.71 -12.05 -4.43
C PHE A 221 14.90 -13.21 -3.84
N PRO A 222 14.77 -14.32 -4.60
CA PRO A 222 14.05 -15.50 -4.11
C PRO A 222 14.63 -16.00 -2.79
N PRO A 223 13.83 -16.61 -1.91
CA PRO A 223 14.35 -17.25 -0.71
C PRO A 223 15.40 -18.28 -1.12
N SER A 224 16.58 -18.23 -0.50
CA SER A 224 17.61 -19.24 -0.67
C SER A 224 17.12 -20.56 -0.08
N ARG A 225 16.40 -21.34 -0.89
CA ARG A 225 16.11 -22.74 -0.59
C ARG A 225 17.31 -23.53 -1.10
N VAL A 226 18.06 -24.16 -0.19
CA VAL A 226 18.85 -25.32 -0.59
C VAL A 226 17.81 -26.34 -1.03
N GLY A 227 17.68 -26.57 -2.33
CA GLY A 227 16.75 -27.56 -2.84
C GLY A 227 17.09 -28.92 -2.24
N ALA A 228 16.09 -29.76 -1.96
CA ALA A 228 16.32 -31.12 -1.44
C ALA A 228 17.40 -31.86 -2.27
N LYS A 229 17.38 -31.68 -3.60
CA LYS A 229 18.41 -32.23 -4.50
C LYS A 229 19.84 -31.78 -4.20
N ALA A 230 20.04 -30.54 -3.74
CA ALA A 230 21.35 -30.04 -3.34
C ALA A 230 21.70 -30.40 -1.88
N ALA A 231 20.69 -30.56 -1.02
CA ALA A 231 20.85 -30.98 0.38
C ALA A 231 21.11 -32.49 0.53
N PHE A 232 20.74 -33.29 -0.47
CA PHE A 232 20.94 -34.73 -0.55
C PHE A 232 21.84 -35.15 -1.73
N ALA A 233 22.54 -34.20 -2.37
CA ALA A 233 23.43 -34.48 -3.51
C ALA A 233 24.64 -35.36 -3.13
N ASP A 234 24.96 -35.38 -1.85
CA ASP A 234 26.05 -36.12 -1.21
C ASP A 234 25.62 -37.51 -0.72
N ILE A 235 24.32 -37.81 -0.70
CA ILE A 235 23.80 -39.12 -0.35
C ILE A 235 23.66 -39.95 -1.63
N LYS A 236 24.63 -40.82 -1.87
CA LYS A 236 24.54 -41.86 -2.89
C LYS A 236 23.79 -43.04 -2.28
N GLU A 237 22.50 -43.16 -2.56
CA GLU A 237 21.73 -44.35 -2.17
C GLU A 237 22.33 -45.58 -2.86
N PRO A 238 22.53 -46.70 -2.13
CA PRO A 238 22.93 -47.96 -2.76
C PRO A 238 21.81 -48.42 -3.69
N ASP A 239 22.16 -48.79 -4.92
CA ASP A 239 21.23 -49.36 -5.91
C ASP A 239 20.61 -50.67 -5.34
N GLU A 240 19.43 -50.58 -4.73
CA GLU A 240 18.55 -51.72 -4.56
C GLU A 240 17.65 -51.84 -5.80
N PRO A 241 17.52 -53.04 -6.40
CA PRO A 241 16.73 -53.23 -7.60
C PRO A 241 15.25 -52.91 -7.34
N VAL A 242 14.76 -51.94 -8.10
CA VAL A 242 13.39 -51.44 -8.10
C VAL A 242 12.42 -52.58 -8.42
N ALA A 243 11.60 -52.98 -7.44
CA ALA A 243 10.37 -53.70 -7.69
C ALA A 243 9.25 -52.66 -7.77
N ASP A 244 8.66 -52.54 -8.95
CA ASP A 244 7.54 -51.64 -9.24
C ASP A 244 6.38 -51.85 -8.25
N LYS A 245 6.21 -50.87 -7.35
CA LYS A 245 4.95 -50.62 -6.66
C LYS A 245 4.70 -49.11 -6.69
N GLU A 246 3.73 -48.73 -7.51
CA GLU A 246 3.04 -47.44 -7.38
C GLU A 246 2.30 -47.43 -6.03
N GLU A 247 2.98 -46.98 -4.97
CA GLU A 247 2.31 -46.54 -3.75
C GLU A 247 2.32 -45.01 -3.75
N ASN A 248 1.12 -44.42 -3.91
CA ASN A 248 0.87 -43.02 -3.61
C ASN A 248 1.24 -42.79 -2.14
N ILE A 249 2.37 -42.12 -1.90
CA ILE A 249 2.76 -41.66 -0.57
C ILE A 249 1.97 -40.38 -0.30
N ASP A 250 0.83 -40.55 0.38
CA ASP A 250 0.06 -39.44 0.93
C ASP A 250 0.79 -38.91 2.16
N LEU A 251 1.50 -37.79 2.00
CA LEU A 251 2.18 -37.11 3.10
C LEU A 251 1.12 -36.32 3.89
N PRO A 252 1.01 -36.50 5.22
CA PRO A 252 0.14 -35.66 6.03
C PRO A 252 0.65 -34.22 5.96
N VAL A 253 -0.13 -33.36 5.32
CA VAL A 253 0.00 -31.90 5.41
C VAL A 253 -0.13 -31.56 6.89
N THR A 254 0.99 -31.33 7.55
CA THR A 254 0.98 -30.71 8.87
C THR A 254 0.58 -29.27 8.64
N GLU A 255 -0.67 -28.95 8.97
CA GLU A 255 -1.15 -27.58 9.08
C GLU A 255 -0.31 -26.88 10.15
N GLU A 256 0.77 -26.22 9.75
CA GLU A 256 1.34 -25.13 10.53
C GLU A 256 0.32 -23.97 10.49
N GLN A 257 -0.60 -24.02 11.44
CA GLN A 257 -1.39 -22.87 11.88
C GLN A 257 -0.45 -21.79 12.39
N ASP A 258 0.00 -20.92 11.50
CA ASP A 258 0.46 -19.57 11.84
C ASP A 258 -0.16 -18.59 10.83
N ALA A 259 -1.49 -18.55 10.85
CA ALA A 259 -2.27 -17.43 10.36
C ALA A 259 -2.67 -16.56 11.56
N GLU A 260 -1.68 -15.97 12.24
CA GLU A 260 -1.98 -14.84 13.12
C GLU A 260 -2.49 -13.67 12.26
N ALA A 261 -3.71 -13.26 12.59
CA ALA A 261 -4.53 -12.35 11.83
C ALA A 261 -3.86 -10.96 11.68
N HIS A 262 -3.41 -10.66 10.46
CA HIS A 262 -3.38 -9.29 9.98
C HIS A 262 -4.82 -8.84 9.70
N ALA A 263 -5.52 -8.49 10.78
CA ALA A 263 -6.82 -7.84 10.68
C ALA A 263 -6.65 -6.48 10.00
N ASP A 264 -7.30 -6.35 8.85
CA ASP A 264 -7.52 -5.07 8.19
C ASP A 264 -8.97 -5.07 7.72
N GLU A 265 -9.87 -4.90 8.66
CA GLU A 265 -11.24 -4.48 8.38
C GLU A 265 -11.29 -2.96 8.52
N ASN A 266 -10.62 -2.23 7.63
CA ASN A 266 -10.80 -0.79 7.51
C ASN A 266 -10.34 -0.23 6.16
N GLU A 267 -10.62 -0.94 5.07
CA GLU A 267 -10.61 -0.36 3.74
C GLU A 267 -11.90 0.48 3.56
N PRO A 268 -11.82 1.73 3.07
CA PRO A 268 -13.01 2.55 2.87
C PRO A 268 -13.90 1.92 1.80
N LYS A 269 -15.03 1.35 2.23
CA LYS A 269 -16.11 0.88 1.34
C LYS A 269 -16.50 2.02 0.40
N ALA A 270 -16.29 1.85 -0.90
CA ALA A 270 -16.81 2.73 -1.92
C ALA A 270 -18.35 2.74 -1.79
N ARG A 271 -18.91 3.89 -1.39
CA ARG A 271 -20.36 4.07 -1.37
C ARG A 271 -20.79 4.45 -2.78
N ALA A 272 -21.62 3.61 -3.39
CA ALA A 272 -22.28 3.91 -4.65
C ALA A 272 -23.04 5.24 -4.54
N ALA A 273 -22.80 6.15 -5.50
CA ALA A 273 -23.59 7.36 -5.66
C ALA A 273 -24.96 6.98 -6.19
N THR A 274 -26.02 7.27 -5.44
CA THR A 274 -27.39 7.29 -5.94
C THR A 274 -27.49 8.38 -7.01
N PRO A 275 -28.14 8.15 -8.17
CA PRO A 275 -28.36 9.21 -9.14
C PRO A 275 -29.21 10.33 -8.51
N PRO A 276 -28.93 11.62 -8.78
CA PRO A 276 -29.86 12.69 -8.39
C PRO A 276 -31.18 12.49 -9.14
N ALA A 277 -32.27 12.36 -8.40
CA ALA A 277 -33.62 12.48 -8.93
C ALA A 277 -33.78 13.84 -9.61
N ALA A 278 -34.25 13.84 -10.86
CA ALA A 278 -34.58 15.05 -11.59
C ALA A 278 -35.70 15.80 -10.85
N ALA A 279 -35.39 17.00 -10.34
CA ALA A 279 -36.39 17.96 -9.90
C ALA A 279 -36.85 18.80 -11.11
N PRO A 280 -38.14 19.16 -11.19
CA PRO A 280 -38.79 19.61 -12.42
C PRO A 280 -38.42 21.05 -12.80
N ALA A 281 -38.38 21.29 -14.11
CA ALA A 281 -38.10 22.58 -14.72
C ALA A 281 -39.05 23.67 -14.23
N ALA A 282 -38.48 24.74 -13.66
CA ALA A 282 -39.19 25.97 -13.37
C ALA A 282 -39.45 26.75 -14.67
N ALA A 283 -40.71 27.11 -14.89
CA ALA A 283 -41.16 27.93 -16.01
C ALA A 283 -40.53 29.33 -16.00
N PRO A 284 -40.32 29.97 -17.17
CA PRO A 284 -39.71 31.29 -17.25
C PRO A 284 -40.66 32.40 -16.77
N PRO A 285 -40.13 33.51 -16.21
CA PRO A 285 -40.95 34.58 -15.65
C PRO A 285 -41.61 35.44 -16.74
N THR A 286 -42.89 35.73 -16.52
CA THR A 286 -43.72 36.66 -17.30
C THR A 286 -43.27 38.10 -17.10
N GLN A 287 -42.96 38.80 -18.20
CA GLN A 287 -42.68 40.23 -18.21
C GLN A 287 -43.93 41.04 -17.85
N LYS A 288 -43.85 41.80 -16.75
CA LYS A 288 -44.83 42.85 -16.41
C LYS A 288 -44.72 44.00 -17.41
N LYS A 289 -45.72 44.18 -18.27
CA LYS A 289 -45.92 45.42 -19.05
C LYS A 289 -46.20 46.58 -18.08
N ARG A 290 -45.33 47.58 -18.12
CA ARG A 290 -45.55 48.91 -17.53
C ARG A 290 -46.73 49.59 -18.24
N LYS A 291 -47.68 50.08 -17.45
CA LYS A 291 -48.67 51.09 -17.87
C LYS A 291 -47.93 52.41 -18.13
N SER A 292 -48.11 53.00 -19.31
CA SER A 292 -47.97 54.43 -19.54
C SER A 292 -49.36 55.01 -19.77
N GLN A 293 -49.78 55.90 -18.88
CA GLN A 293 -50.85 56.87 -19.11
C GLN A 293 -50.34 58.00 -20.00
N ALA A 294 -51.27 58.57 -20.78
CA ALA A 294 -51.35 59.93 -21.34
C ALA A 294 -51.50 59.92 -22.87
N VAL A 295 -52.28 60.76 -23.56
CA VAL A 295 -53.23 61.85 -23.27
C VAL A 295 -53.85 62.16 -24.66
N SER A 296 -55.13 62.58 -24.66
CA SER A 296 -55.91 63.15 -25.78
C SER A 296 -56.38 62.22 -26.90
#